data_AF-A0A447JIB3-F1
#
_entry.id   AF-A0A447JIB3-F1
#
_cell.length_a   1.000
_cell.length_b   1.000
_cell.length_c   1.000
_cell.angle_alpha   90.00
_cell.angle_beta   90.00
_cell.angle_gamma   90.00
#
_symmetry.space_group_name_H-M   'P 1'
#
loop_
_entity.id
_entity.type
_entity.pdbx_description
1 polymer ?
#
loop_
_entity_poly.entity_id
_entity_poly.type
_entity_poly.pdbx_seq_one_letter_code
_entity_poly.pdbx_strand_id
1 'polypeptide(L)'
;MLQGRLSAPRQRMLEVVRALCGVSDITYDATVARSEFEHSARNAAIAWLMKSFGNFHHDVPTVLQNYFHYCALKMSCMELARTFVFLANQGEAFHLDEPVVTPMQARQINALMATSGMYQNAGEFAWRVGLPAKSGVGGGIVAIVPHEMAIAVWSPELDPAGNSLAGIAALEQLTQTLGRSVY
;
A
#
# COMPACT_ATOMS: atom_id res chain seq x y z
N MET A 1 5.28 -6.60 14.81
CA MET A 1 5.14 -5.49 15.78
C MET A 1 3.69 -5.18 16.17
N LEU A 2 2.75 -5.00 15.22
CA LEU A 2 1.34 -4.71 15.57
C LEU A 2 0.66 -5.86 16.35
N GLN A 3 1.01 -7.12 16.05
CA GLN A 3 0.49 -8.30 16.74
C GLN A 3 0.72 -8.31 18.26
N GLY A 4 1.81 -7.70 18.73
CA GLY A 4 2.16 -7.69 20.16
C GLY A 4 1.67 -6.47 20.92
N ARG A 5 1.19 -5.44 20.23
CA ARG A 5 0.85 -4.13 20.83
C ARG A 5 -0.65 -3.88 20.89
N LEU A 6 -1.45 -4.69 20.22
CA LEU A 6 -2.89 -4.47 20.06
C LEU A 6 -3.65 -5.76 20.40
N SER A 7 -4.74 -5.63 21.16
CA SER A 7 -5.64 -6.74 21.49
C SER A 7 -6.42 -7.25 20.26
N ALA A 8 -6.73 -6.36 19.32
CA ALA A 8 -7.46 -6.67 18.09
C ALA A 8 -6.78 -6.00 16.86
N PRO A 9 -5.66 -6.55 16.36
CA PRO A 9 -4.85 -5.91 15.31
C PRO A 9 -5.61 -5.72 13.99
N ARG A 10 -6.45 -6.69 13.61
CA ARG A 10 -7.33 -6.60 12.43
C ARG A 10 -8.31 -5.43 12.53
N GLN A 11 -9.05 -5.40 13.63
CA GLN A 11 -10.03 -4.34 13.87
C GLN A 11 -9.38 -2.97 13.90
N ARG A 12 -8.21 -2.85 14.53
CA ARG A 12 -7.48 -1.58 14.59
C ARG A 12 -7.02 -1.11 13.22
N MET A 13 -6.54 -2.02 12.36
CA MET A 13 -6.16 -1.66 11.00
C MET A 13 -7.38 -1.18 10.19
N LEU A 14 -8.54 -1.86 10.30
CA LEU A 14 -9.77 -1.39 9.66
C LEU A 14 -10.15 0.01 10.12
N GLU A 15 -10.11 0.28 11.43
CA GLU A 15 -10.42 1.60 11.98
C GLU A 15 -9.50 2.68 11.41
N VAL A 16 -8.20 2.41 11.34
CA VAL A 16 -7.23 3.34 10.76
C VAL A 16 -7.55 3.59 9.28
N VAL A 17 -7.75 2.54 8.47
CA VAL A 17 -8.03 2.70 7.04
C VAL A 17 -9.35 3.41 6.80
N ARG A 18 -10.39 3.09 7.56
CA ARG A 18 -11.71 3.76 7.52
C ARG A 18 -11.61 5.23 7.89
N ALA A 19 -10.85 5.55 8.95
CA ALA A 19 -10.57 6.93 9.34
C ALA A 19 -9.81 7.67 8.24
N LEU A 20 -8.76 7.09 7.66
CA LEU A 20 -8.00 7.70 6.56
C LEU A 20 -8.82 7.89 5.29
N CYS A 21 -9.71 6.96 4.98
CA CYS A 21 -10.58 7.07 3.82
C CYS A 21 -11.75 8.05 4.06
N GLY A 22 -12.24 8.15 5.29
CA GLY A 22 -13.50 8.80 5.64
C GLY A 22 -14.73 7.98 5.25
N VAL A 23 -14.60 6.65 5.21
CA VAL A 23 -15.62 5.69 4.77
C VAL A 23 -15.68 4.54 5.76
N SER A 24 -16.87 4.18 6.26
CA SER A 24 -17.03 3.26 7.39
C SER A 24 -17.28 1.80 7.00
N ASP A 25 -17.57 1.51 5.75
CA ASP A 25 -17.94 0.17 5.25
C ASP A 25 -16.79 -0.56 4.53
N ILE A 26 -15.56 -0.01 4.55
CA ILE A 26 -14.35 -0.73 4.12
C ILE A 26 -14.23 -2.03 4.93
N THR A 27 -14.03 -3.15 4.24
CA THR A 27 -13.96 -4.47 4.84
C THR A 27 -12.84 -5.32 4.24
N TYR A 28 -12.55 -6.44 4.90
CA TYR A 28 -11.68 -7.46 4.35
C TYR A 28 -12.47 -8.43 3.46
N ASP A 29 -11.89 -8.82 2.34
CA ASP A 29 -12.38 -9.94 1.55
C ASP A 29 -11.95 -11.27 2.20
N ALA A 30 -12.87 -11.92 2.89
CA ALA A 30 -12.60 -13.18 3.59
C ALA A 30 -12.23 -14.33 2.63
N THR A 31 -12.68 -14.28 1.38
CA THR A 31 -12.35 -15.30 0.38
C THR A 31 -10.89 -15.17 -0.05
N VAL A 32 -10.46 -13.93 -0.36
CA VAL A 32 -9.05 -13.64 -0.68
C VAL A 32 -8.15 -13.95 0.50
N ALA A 33 -8.49 -13.49 1.71
CA ALA A 33 -7.70 -13.75 2.91
C ALA A 33 -7.52 -15.25 3.19
N ARG A 34 -8.58 -16.06 3.00
CA ARG A 34 -8.50 -17.53 3.15
C ARG A 34 -7.64 -18.16 2.06
N SER A 35 -7.85 -17.77 0.80
CA SER A 35 -7.08 -18.29 -0.33
C SER A 35 -5.58 -18.03 -0.15
N GLU A 36 -5.20 -16.82 0.25
CA GLU A 36 -3.80 -16.44 0.51
C GLU A 36 -3.19 -17.23 1.68
N PHE A 37 -3.98 -17.50 2.71
CA PHE A 37 -3.52 -18.31 3.84
C PHE A 37 -3.31 -19.79 3.46
N GLU A 38 -4.19 -20.36 2.64
CA GLU A 38 -4.04 -21.75 2.14
C GLU A 38 -2.80 -21.92 1.25
N HIS A 39 -2.36 -20.85 0.57
CA HIS A 39 -1.20 -20.86 -0.33
C HIS A 39 0.03 -20.14 0.28
N SER A 40 0.13 -20.09 1.61
CA SER A 40 1.09 -19.21 2.31
C SER A 40 2.56 -19.66 2.31
N ALA A 41 2.94 -20.73 1.61
CA ALA A 41 4.23 -21.40 1.77
C ALA A 41 5.45 -20.45 1.70
N ARG A 42 5.49 -19.58 0.69
CA ARG A 42 6.56 -18.58 0.53
C ARG A 42 6.62 -17.59 1.69
N ASN A 43 5.48 -17.03 2.08
CA ASN A 43 5.40 -16.07 3.18
C ASN A 43 5.72 -16.72 4.53
N ALA A 44 5.33 -17.98 4.72
CA ALA A 44 5.68 -18.76 5.91
C ALA A 44 7.18 -18.99 6.01
N ALA A 45 7.86 -19.37 4.93
CA ALA A 45 9.31 -19.53 4.92
C ALA A 45 10.03 -18.23 5.31
N ILE A 46 9.61 -17.09 4.76
CA ILE A 46 10.16 -15.77 5.10
C ILE A 46 9.89 -15.44 6.58
N ALA A 47 8.67 -15.66 7.07
CA ALA A 47 8.29 -15.35 8.44
C ALA A 47 9.08 -16.20 9.46
N TRP A 48 9.30 -17.49 9.20
CA TRP A 48 10.14 -18.35 10.03
C TRP A 48 11.61 -17.92 10.01
N LEU A 49 12.13 -17.53 8.85
CA LEU A 49 13.49 -16.99 8.71
C LEU A 49 13.66 -15.72 9.56
N MET A 50 12.75 -14.76 9.42
CA MET A 50 12.73 -13.54 10.24
C MET A 50 12.63 -13.85 11.73
N LYS A 51 11.85 -14.86 12.12
CA LYS A 51 11.74 -15.30 13.51
C LYS A 51 13.06 -15.90 14.03
N SER A 52 13.78 -16.67 13.22
CA SER A 52 15.09 -17.23 13.61
C SER A 52 16.16 -16.16 13.85
N PHE A 53 16.05 -15.01 13.18
CA PHE A 53 16.91 -13.85 13.41
C PHE A 53 16.42 -12.94 14.55
N GLY A 54 15.31 -13.28 15.21
CA GLY A 54 14.78 -12.50 16.32
C GLY A 54 14.05 -11.22 15.91
N ASN A 55 13.68 -11.04 14.63
CA ASN A 55 12.94 -9.85 14.17
C ASN A 55 11.54 -9.74 14.81
N PHE A 56 10.95 -10.85 15.22
CA PHE A 56 9.76 -10.91 16.05
C PHE A 56 9.64 -12.26 16.78
N HIS A 57 8.87 -12.30 17.86
CA HIS A 57 8.77 -13.50 18.73
C HIS A 57 7.39 -14.18 18.68
N HIS A 58 6.37 -13.53 18.13
CA HIS A 58 5.00 -14.07 18.02
C HIS A 58 4.93 -15.35 17.19
N ASP A 59 3.81 -16.07 17.34
CA ASP A 59 3.49 -17.24 16.54
C ASP A 59 3.36 -16.89 15.04
N VAL A 60 4.01 -17.67 14.17
CA VAL A 60 4.10 -17.37 12.73
C VAL A 60 2.74 -17.50 12.03
N PRO A 61 1.98 -18.61 12.19
CA PRO A 61 0.62 -18.71 11.67
C PRO A 61 -0.26 -17.51 12.06
N THR A 62 -0.22 -17.08 13.32
CA THR A 62 -1.00 -15.93 13.79
C THR A 62 -0.61 -14.62 13.09
N VAL A 63 0.69 -14.37 12.92
CA VAL A 63 1.20 -13.20 12.18
C VAL A 63 0.75 -13.24 10.72
N LEU A 64 0.86 -14.39 10.07
CA LEU A 64 0.46 -14.58 8.68
C LEU A 64 -1.04 -14.37 8.48
N GLN A 65 -1.89 -14.92 9.36
CA GLN A 65 -3.34 -14.69 9.25
C GLN A 65 -3.68 -13.19 9.26
N ASN A 66 -3.01 -12.40 10.11
CA ASN A 66 -3.26 -10.95 10.16
C ASN A 66 -2.68 -10.22 8.95
N TYR A 67 -1.50 -10.63 8.49
CA TYR A 67 -0.91 -10.13 7.25
C TYR A 67 -1.85 -10.34 6.05
N PHE A 68 -2.40 -11.54 5.88
CA PHE A 68 -3.30 -11.84 4.76
C PHE A 68 -4.64 -11.12 4.85
N HIS A 69 -5.15 -10.86 6.06
CA HIS A 69 -6.30 -9.97 6.19
C HIS A 69 -5.96 -8.56 5.71
N TYR A 70 -4.80 -8.01 6.08
CA TYR A 70 -4.39 -6.68 5.60
C TYR A 70 -4.25 -6.63 4.07
N CYS A 71 -3.72 -7.68 3.45
CA CYS A 71 -3.65 -7.80 1.98
C CYS A 71 -5.03 -7.94 1.32
N ALA A 72 -6.05 -8.37 2.06
CA ALA A 72 -7.41 -8.55 1.57
C ALA A 72 -8.33 -7.34 1.80
N LEU A 73 -7.80 -6.17 2.19
CA LEU A 73 -8.59 -4.94 2.21
C LEU A 73 -9.11 -4.64 0.81
N LYS A 74 -10.44 -4.48 0.69
CA LYS A 74 -11.08 -4.15 -0.57
C LYS A 74 -11.52 -2.71 -0.59
N MET A 75 -11.08 -1.99 -1.63
CA MET A 75 -11.34 -0.57 -1.83
C MET A 75 -11.44 -0.28 -3.34
N SER A 76 -12.23 0.71 -3.69
CA SER A 76 -12.25 1.36 -5.01
C SER A 76 -11.03 2.27 -5.20
N CYS A 77 -10.75 2.69 -6.44
CA CYS A 77 -9.68 3.67 -6.71
C CYS A 77 -9.89 4.97 -5.93
N MET A 78 -11.14 5.46 -5.85
CA MET A 78 -11.48 6.68 -5.11
C MET A 78 -11.12 6.56 -3.64
N GLU A 79 -11.51 5.45 -3.01
CA GLU A 79 -11.22 5.19 -1.60
C GLU A 79 -9.71 5.06 -1.37
N LEU A 80 -9.00 4.36 -2.26
CA LEU A 80 -7.55 4.17 -2.17
C LEU A 80 -6.81 5.51 -2.29
N ALA A 81 -7.18 6.36 -3.26
CA ALA A 81 -6.60 7.69 -3.41
C ALA A 81 -6.82 8.56 -2.17
N ARG A 82 -8.03 8.57 -1.62
CA ARG A 82 -8.37 9.30 -0.39
C ARG A 82 -7.52 8.83 0.80
N THR A 83 -7.39 7.52 0.98
CA THR A 83 -6.61 6.94 2.10
C THR A 83 -5.14 7.35 2.09
N PHE A 84 -4.55 7.59 0.92
CA PHE A 84 -3.13 7.93 0.80
C PHE A 84 -2.85 9.42 0.59
N VAL A 85 -3.88 10.28 0.55
CA VAL A 85 -3.71 11.72 0.27
C VAL A 85 -2.82 12.44 1.28
N PHE A 86 -2.78 11.94 2.52
CA PHE A 86 -1.91 12.49 3.57
C PHE A 86 -0.42 12.46 3.18
N LEU A 87 0.01 11.54 2.31
CA LEU A 87 1.38 11.48 1.83
C LEU A 87 1.73 12.60 0.84
N ALA A 88 0.74 13.13 0.12
CA ALA A 88 0.91 14.34 -0.69
C ALA A 88 0.91 15.58 0.20
N ASN A 89 0.14 15.57 1.29
CA ASN A 89 -0.06 16.70 2.19
C ASN A 89 0.77 16.57 3.49
N GLN A 90 2.07 16.25 3.37
CA GLN A 90 3.04 16.28 4.48
C GLN A 90 2.64 15.52 5.76
N GLY A 91 1.82 14.48 5.65
CA GLY A 91 1.37 13.68 6.78
C GLY A 91 -0.07 13.95 7.24
N GLU A 92 -0.77 14.92 6.65
CA GLU A 92 -2.08 15.38 7.09
C GLU A 92 -3.22 14.94 6.15
N ALA A 93 -4.26 14.30 6.69
CA ALA A 93 -5.48 14.03 5.94
C ALA A 93 -6.48 15.19 6.12
N PHE A 94 -7.17 15.61 5.06
CA PHE A 94 -8.02 16.81 5.07
C PHE A 94 -9.18 16.79 6.07
N HIS A 95 -9.63 15.60 6.48
CA HIS A 95 -10.79 15.41 7.34
C HIS A 95 -10.43 14.86 8.73
N LEU A 96 -9.13 14.80 9.07
CA LEU A 96 -8.67 14.43 10.40
C LEU A 96 -8.07 15.65 11.11
N ASP A 97 -8.39 15.79 12.40
CA ASP A 97 -7.88 16.90 13.21
C ASP A 97 -6.41 16.74 13.60
N GLU A 98 -5.93 15.49 13.62
CA GLU A 98 -4.55 15.16 13.95
C GLU A 98 -3.79 14.63 12.72
N PRO A 99 -2.49 14.98 12.58
CA PRO A 99 -1.66 14.44 11.50
C PRO A 99 -1.52 12.92 11.63
N VAL A 100 -1.63 12.23 10.49
CA VAL A 100 -1.49 10.77 10.38
C VAL A 100 -0.06 10.34 10.71
N VAL A 101 0.90 11.10 10.17
CA VAL A 101 2.34 10.95 10.42
C VAL A 101 2.99 12.33 10.39
N THR A 102 4.21 12.44 10.90
CA THR A 102 4.97 13.69 10.79
C THR A 102 5.39 13.98 9.34
N PRO A 103 5.67 15.25 8.97
CA PRO A 103 6.20 15.60 7.65
C PRO A 103 7.47 14.83 7.27
N MET A 104 8.35 14.59 8.24
CA MET A 104 9.56 13.78 8.03
C MET A 104 9.22 12.34 7.68
N GLN A 105 8.27 11.73 8.38
CA GLN A 105 7.83 10.36 8.10
C GLN A 105 7.11 10.27 6.75
N ALA A 106 6.28 11.25 6.38
CA ALA A 106 5.65 11.30 5.05
C ALA A 106 6.73 11.32 3.94
N ARG A 107 7.77 12.15 4.10
CA ARG A 107 8.92 12.18 3.18
C ARG A 107 9.65 10.83 3.11
N GLN A 108 9.88 10.17 4.25
CA GLN A 108 10.52 8.85 4.31
C GLN A 108 9.68 7.78 3.62
N ILE A 109 8.37 7.78 3.82
CA ILE A 109 7.43 6.86 3.16
C ILE A 109 7.45 7.09 1.65
N ASN A 110 7.38 8.33 1.19
CA ASN A 110 7.46 8.66 -0.23
C ASN A 110 8.80 8.22 -0.85
N ALA A 111 9.92 8.37 -0.13
CA ALA A 111 11.21 7.88 -0.60
C ALA A 111 11.25 6.34 -0.73
N LEU A 112 10.65 5.62 0.22
CA LEU A 112 10.52 4.15 0.12
C LEU A 112 9.63 3.73 -1.04
N MET A 113 8.51 4.43 -1.26
CA MET A 113 7.62 4.20 -2.41
C MET A 113 8.36 4.42 -3.74
N ALA A 114 9.11 5.51 -3.87
CA ALA A 114 9.88 5.81 -5.08
C ALA A 114 10.96 4.75 -5.39
N THR A 115 11.60 4.20 -4.36
CA THR A 115 12.78 3.31 -4.53
C THR A 115 12.43 1.82 -4.56
N SER A 116 11.31 1.41 -3.96
CA SER A 116 10.96 0.00 -3.76
C SER A 116 9.50 -0.34 -4.01
N GLY A 117 8.71 0.64 -4.44
CA GLY A 117 7.26 0.50 -4.46
C GLY A 117 6.69 -0.31 -5.62
N MET A 118 7.44 -0.47 -6.72
CA MET A 118 6.99 -1.10 -7.98
C MET A 118 7.69 -2.45 -8.28
N TYR A 119 7.87 -3.28 -7.24
CA TYR A 119 8.58 -4.55 -7.32
C TYR A 119 9.96 -4.40 -7.99
N GLN A 120 10.24 -5.20 -9.02
CA GLN A 120 11.51 -5.18 -9.76
C GLN A 120 11.63 -3.98 -10.70
N ASN A 121 10.54 -3.24 -10.96
CA ASN A 121 10.47 -2.17 -11.95
C ASN A 121 10.50 -0.76 -11.33
N ALA A 122 10.93 -0.59 -10.08
CA ALA A 122 10.97 0.73 -9.42
C ALA A 122 11.80 1.77 -10.20
N GLY A 123 12.95 1.36 -10.76
CA GLY A 123 13.80 2.25 -11.56
C GLY A 123 13.16 2.65 -12.90
N GLU A 124 12.56 1.70 -13.62
CA GLU A 124 11.86 1.97 -14.88
C GLU A 124 10.64 2.88 -14.65
N PHE A 125 9.88 2.62 -13.60
CA PHE A 125 8.73 3.45 -13.23
C PHE A 125 9.15 4.88 -12.86
N ALA A 126 10.24 5.04 -12.11
CA ALA A 126 10.79 6.35 -11.80
C ALA A 126 11.22 7.10 -13.08
N TRP A 127 11.75 6.41 -14.09
CA TRP A 127 12.13 7.02 -15.36
C TRP A 127 10.93 7.41 -16.23
N ARG A 128 9.90 6.57 -16.31
CA ARG A 128 8.73 6.79 -17.19
C ARG A 128 7.67 7.71 -16.57
N VAL A 129 7.39 7.53 -15.28
CA VAL A 129 6.30 8.21 -14.56
C VAL A 129 6.83 9.27 -13.60
N GLY A 130 7.93 8.98 -12.90
CA GLY A 130 8.60 9.96 -12.04
C GLY A 130 7.87 10.30 -10.75
N LEU A 131 7.03 9.40 -10.23
CA LEU A 131 6.29 9.60 -8.97
C LEU A 131 6.61 8.51 -7.93
N PRO A 132 6.62 8.82 -6.62
CA PRO A 132 6.49 7.82 -5.57
C PRO A 132 5.23 6.99 -5.77
N ALA A 133 5.35 5.66 -5.86
CA ALA A 133 4.20 4.78 -6.06
C ALA A 133 4.29 3.49 -5.27
N LYS A 134 3.18 2.78 -5.12
CA LYS A 134 3.13 1.41 -4.61
C LYS A 134 2.14 0.60 -5.43
N SER A 135 2.59 -0.53 -5.99
CA SER A 135 1.74 -1.50 -6.68
C SER A 135 1.31 -2.67 -5.79
N GLY A 136 0.26 -3.37 -6.21
CA GLY A 136 -0.10 -4.68 -5.66
C GLY A 136 -0.52 -5.64 -6.76
N VAL A 137 -0.30 -6.94 -6.55
CA VAL A 137 -0.68 -8.01 -7.50
C VAL A 137 -2.19 -8.13 -7.73
N GLY A 138 -3.02 -7.44 -6.94
CA GLY A 138 -4.43 -7.24 -7.25
C GLY A 138 -4.70 -6.28 -8.42
N GLY A 139 -3.66 -5.69 -9.03
CA GLY A 139 -3.75 -4.76 -10.16
C GLY A 139 -3.87 -3.27 -9.76
N GLY A 140 -3.84 -2.97 -8.46
CA GLY A 140 -3.90 -1.61 -7.95
C GLY A 140 -2.54 -0.94 -7.89
N ILE A 141 -2.48 0.36 -8.23
CA ILE A 141 -1.31 1.21 -8.03
C ILE A 141 -1.79 2.51 -7.38
N VAL A 142 -1.12 2.93 -6.30
CA VAL A 142 -1.24 4.28 -5.76
C VAL A 142 0.05 5.06 -6.07
N ALA A 143 -0.08 6.28 -6.56
CA ALA A 143 1.02 7.19 -6.86
C ALA A 143 0.79 8.55 -6.18
N ILE A 144 1.85 9.17 -5.68
CA ILE A 144 1.78 10.42 -4.93
C ILE A 144 2.45 11.52 -5.75
N VAL A 145 1.73 12.61 -5.99
CA VAL A 145 2.29 13.87 -6.47
C VAL A 145 2.48 14.76 -5.24
N PRO A 146 3.72 14.93 -4.75
CA PRO A 146 3.98 15.67 -3.52
C PRO A 146 3.37 17.08 -3.59
N HIS A 147 2.75 17.51 -2.49
CA HIS A 147 2.11 18.82 -2.34
C HIS A 147 0.86 19.06 -3.21
N GLU A 148 0.39 18.06 -3.96
CA GLU A 148 -0.75 18.25 -4.87
C GLU A 148 -1.83 17.19 -4.68
N MET A 149 -1.53 15.91 -4.91
CA MET A 149 -2.57 14.87 -4.94
C MET A 149 -2.05 13.45 -4.78
N ALA A 150 -2.95 12.53 -4.48
CA ALA A 150 -2.75 11.09 -4.62
C ALA A 150 -3.60 10.56 -5.77
N ILE A 151 -3.02 9.70 -6.59
CA ILE A 151 -3.64 9.06 -7.76
C ILE A 151 -3.74 7.57 -7.46
N ALA A 152 -4.88 6.97 -7.78
CA ALA A 152 -5.05 5.51 -7.74
C ALA A 152 -5.57 5.01 -9.08
N VAL A 153 -4.94 3.96 -9.59
CA VAL A 153 -5.36 3.24 -10.79
C VAL A 153 -5.54 1.76 -10.46
N TRP A 154 -6.43 1.10 -11.19
CA TRP A 154 -6.65 -0.33 -11.05
C TRP A 154 -6.93 -0.95 -12.41
N SER A 155 -6.16 -1.96 -12.76
CA SER A 155 -6.46 -2.88 -13.85
C SER A 155 -5.81 -4.24 -13.53
N PRO A 156 -6.57 -5.35 -13.58
CA PRO A 156 -6.12 -6.64 -13.05
C PRO A 156 -5.02 -7.31 -13.88
N GLU A 157 -4.88 -6.98 -15.15
CA GLU A 157 -3.83 -7.57 -16.00
C GLU A 157 -2.44 -7.03 -15.62
N LEU A 158 -1.53 -7.96 -15.32
CA LEU A 158 -0.19 -7.66 -14.83
C LEU A 158 0.87 -7.91 -15.92
N ASP A 159 1.93 -7.10 -15.88
CA ASP A 159 3.18 -7.36 -16.60
C ASP A 159 3.96 -8.52 -15.96
N PRO A 160 5.05 -9.00 -16.60
CA PRO A 160 5.89 -10.07 -16.05
C PRO A 160 6.55 -9.75 -14.69
N ALA A 161 6.62 -8.47 -14.29
CA ALA A 161 7.15 -8.03 -13.01
C ALA A 161 6.09 -7.95 -11.91
N GLY A 162 4.81 -8.21 -12.23
CA GLY A 162 3.69 -8.22 -11.29
C GLY A 162 3.03 -6.85 -11.07
N ASN A 163 3.23 -5.89 -11.96
CA ASN A 163 2.59 -4.57 -11.92
C ASN A 163 1.48 -4.44 -12.95
N SER A 164 0.46 -3.62 -12.68
CA SER A 164 -0.65 -3.41 -13.62
C SER A 164 -0.19 -2.76 -14.93
N LEU A 165 -0.35 -3.47 -16.05
CA LEU A 165 0.12 -3.01 -17.36
C LEU A 165 -0.60 -1.73 -17.81
N ALA A 166 -1.94 -1.77 -17.83
CA ALA A 166 -2.76 -0.63 -18.19
C ALA A 166 -2.69 0.49 -17.14
N GLY A 167 -2.51 0.14 -15.85
CA GLY A 167 -2.34 1.11 -14.78
C GLY A 167 -1.08 1.96 -14.95
N ILE A 168 0.06 1.35 -15.26
CA ILE A 168 1.31 2.07 -15.53
C ILE A 168 1.15 2.98 -16.76
N ALA A 169 0.59 2.46 -17.85
CA ALA A 169 0.40 3.26 -19.07
C ALA A 169 -0.51 4.49 -18.84
N ALA A 170 -1.58 4.32 -18.05
CA ALA A 170 -2.45 5.43 -17.68
C ALA A 170 -1.73 6.48 -16.82
N LEU A 171 -0.90 6.05 -15.85
CA LEU A 171 -0.11 6.95 -15.02
C LEU A 171 0.92 7.72 -15.83
N GLU A 172 1.62 7.07 -16.77
CA GLU A 172 2.59 7.71 -17.66
C GLU A 172 1.94 8.79 -18.53
N GLN A 173 0.79 8.49 -19.15
CA GLN A 173 0.07 9.48 -19.95
C GLN A 173 -0.43 10.65 -19.10
N LEU A 174 -0.92 10.36 -17.88
CA LEU A 174 -1.41 11.38 -16.96
C LEU A 174 -0.29 12.33 -16.52
N THR A 175 0.87 11.80 -16.11
CA THR A 175 2.00 12.64 -15.66
C THR A 175 2.56 13.49 -16.80
N GLN A 176 2.67 12.93 -18.01
CA GLN A 176 3.05 13.67 -19.21
C GLN A 176 2.06 14.81 -19.53
N THR A 177 0.77 14.54 -19.43
CA THR A 177 -0.28 15.55 -19.71
C THR A 177 -0.28 16.67 -18.67
N LEU A 178 -0.06 16.34 -17.40
CA LEU A 178 -0.05 17.32 -16.32
C LEU A 178 1.29 18.07 -16.18
N GLY A 179 2.35 17.62 -16.86
CA GLY A 179 3.70 18.14 -16.66
C GLY A 179 4.22 17.92 -15.24
N ARG A 180 3.74 16.85 -14.58
CA ARG A 180 4.09 16.51 -13.19
C ARG A 180 4.96 15.27 -13.17
N SER A 181 6.26 15.49 -13.02
CA SER A 181 7.27 14.49 -12.67
C SER A 181 8.07 15.05 -11.50
N VAL A 182 8.50 14.20 -10.56
CA VAL A 182 9.42 14.60 -9.48
C VAL A 182 10.86 14.73 -10.01
N TYR A 183 11.12 14.27 -11.24
CA TYR A 183 12.38 14.38 -11.98
C TYR A 183 12.24 15.25 -13.22
#